data_AF-A0A2H5WKN4-F1
#
_entry.id   AF-A0A2H5WKN4-F1
#
_cell.length_a   1.000
_cell.length_b   1.000
_cell.length_c   1.000
_cell.angle_alpha   90.00
_cell.angle_beta   90.00
_cell.angle_gamma   90.00
#
_symmetry.space_group_name_H-M   'P 1'
#
loop_
_entity.id
_entity.type
_entity.pdbx_description
1 polymer ?
#
loop_
_entity_poly.entity_id
_entity_poly.type
_entity_poly.pdbx_seq_one_letter_code
_entity_poly.pdbx_strand_id
1 'polypeptide(L)'
;MRRRWSVVWLIGALAGLNMSAQETPRSVIDFEKADHGWMVFPGFDGRIELTRNPLDVKEGTQALQYTYVALQGKLNGIIRLEPEDWAQAFRFWVKTDRPTLLAMVIQEEGGERWNAPFWVNGNRWQQVTLTLSDFTLAEDVKPENNRLDMDKAQAIGLLDVGALFFTAPEAKILFGDYSGTRVFWMDQFEFLAQAPLVKRSPNAIDEFGRDFVAWIATQGVTIQPEAGGMSVQYESLIPIFGVLRPLEKGALNATQGLEIVIQVKAPTTLGVFVEEEGGERWQATLSVGGEKAPEAKRVLWSAFTVTDDTKEKGNGTLEPNRIKMIGLADLGALMGEAPQANRWLIQAVRKIPK
;
A
#
# COMPACT_ATOMS: atom_id res chain seq x y z
N MET A 1 -50.86 3.79 56.43
CA MET A 1 -49.48 3.27 56.53
C MET A 1 -48.73 3.56 55.22
N ARG A 2 -47.49 4.05 55.32
CA ARG A 2 -46.47 4.26 54.25
C ARG A 2 -46.73 5.42 53.27
N ARG A 3 -46.02 6.55 53.41
CA ARG A 3 -44.67 6.92 52.86
C ARG A 3 -44.77 7.36 51.39
N ARG A 4 -44.63 8.65 51.06
CA ARG A 4 -43.39 9.46 50.91
C ARG A 4 -42.69 9.24 49.53
N TRP A 5 -42.70 10.30 48.71
CA TRP A 5 -41.56 10.95 48.00
C TRP A 5 -41.61 11.06 46.46
N SER A 6 -41.34 12.30 46.05
CA SER A 6 -41.02 12.81 44.72
C SER A 6 -39.73 12.23 44.15
N VAL A 7 -39.57 12.26 42.82
CA VAL A 7 -38.45 12.88 42.06
C VAL A 7 -38.47 12.41 40.60
N VAL A 8 -38.20 13.37 39.72
CA VAL A 8 -38.11 13.35 38.26
C VAL A 8 -36.82 12.66 37.81
N TRP A 9 -36.82 12.00 36.64
CA TRP A 9 -35.92 12.24 35.49
C TRP A 9 -35.53 11.01 34.63
N LEU A 10 -35.39 11.35 33.34
CA LEU A 10 -34.50 10.79 32.31
C LEU A 10 -34.91 9.49 31.58
N ILE A 11 -35.45 9.73 30.38
CA ILE A 11 -35.34 8.86 29.20
C ILE A 11 -33.85 8.71 28.87
N GLY A 12 -33.28 7.54 29.18
CA GLY A 12 -31.94 7.16 28.77
C GLY A 12 -31.93 6.71 27.31
N ALA A 13 -31.24 7.46 26.46
CA ALA A 13 -30.93 7.05 25.10
C ALA A 13 -30.04 5.80 25.11
N LEU A 14 -30.48 4.77 24.37
CA LEU A 14 -29.67 3.63 23.97
C LEU A 14 -28.55 4.13 23.04
N ALA A 15 -27.40 4.48 23.62
CA ALA A 15 -26.17 4.59 22.87
C ALA A 15 -25.64 3.17 22.61
N GLY A 16 -25.89 2.68 21.40
CA GLY A 16 -25.23 1.48 20.88
C GLY A 16 -23.74 1.75 20.73
N LEU A 17 -22.96 1.37 21.74
CA LEU A 17 -21.52 1.20 21.59
C LEU A 17 -21.31 -0.06 20.77
N ASN A 18 -21.01 0.13 19.48
CA ASN A 18 -20.31 -0.89 18.70
C ASN A 18 -18.93 -1.06 19.32
N MET A 19 -18.82 -1.97 20.29
CA MET A 19 -17.54 -2.53 20.69
C MET A 19 -17.06 -3.39 19.53
N SER A 20 -16.30 -2.80 18.61
CA SER A 20 -15.38 -3.58 17.80
C SER A 20 -14.49 -4.34 18.79
N ALA A 21 -14.57 -5.67 18.79
CA ALA A 21 -13.70 -6.50 19.62
C ALA A 21 -12.25 -6.10 19.33
N GLN A 22 -11.58 -5.52 20.32
CA GLN A 22 -10.20 -5.10 20.18
C GLN A 22 -9.34 -6.36 20.11
N GLU A 23 -8.88 -6.70 18.91
CA GLU A 23 -7.98 -7.83 18.67
C GLU A 23 -6.75 -7.67 19.55
N THR A 24 -6.67 -8.50 20.59
CA THR A 24 -5.61 -8.42 21.59
C THR A 24 -4.35 -9.05 21.00
N PRO A 25 -3.25 -8.30 20.81
CA PRO A 25 -2.00 -8.88 20.32
C PRO A 25 -1.49 -9.90 21.33
N ARG A 26 -0.88 -10.98 20.83
CA ARG A 26 -0.32 -12.03 21.70
C ARG A 26 1.16 -11.82 21.98
N SER A 27 1.88 -11.13 21.09
CA SER A 27 3.28 -10.74 21.26
C SER A 27 3.49 -9.34 20.68
N VAL A 28 4.21 -8.48 21.40
CA VAL A 28 4.46 -7.07 21.05
C VAL A 28 5.93 -6.74 21.29
N ILE A 29 6.53 -6.06 20.32
CA ILE A 29 7.85 -5.43 20.41
C ILE A 29 7.60 -3.91 20.46
N ASP A 30 7.61 -3.36 21.67
CA ASP A 30 7.35 -1.94 21.96
C ASP A 30 8.61 -1.06 21.89
N PHE A 31 9.78 -1.68 21.67
CA PHE A 31 11.09 -1.04 21.62
C PHE A 31 11.54 -0.37 22.93
N GLU A 32 10.88 -0.60 24.07
CA GLU A 32 11.29 -0.03 25.37
C GLU A 32 12.56 -0.68 25.95
N LYS A 33 13.01 -1.77 25.34
CA LYS A 33 14.27 -2.46 25.67
C LYS A 33 15.23 -2.50 24.48
N ALA A 34 16.52 -2.55 24.79
CA ALA A 34 17.59 -2.59 23.78
C ALA A 34 17.68 -3.95 23.06
N ASP A 35 17.21 -5.03 23.67
CA ASP A 35 17.20 -6.39 23.12
C ASP A 35 15.95 -6.65 22.25
N HIS A 36 15.62 -5.72 21.36
CA HIS A 36 14.44 -5.80 20.48
C HIS A 36 14.55 -6.82 19.34
N GLY A 37 15.69 -7.47 19.15
CA GLY A 37 15.91 -8.55 18.16
C GLY A 37 16.01 -8.11 16.68
N TRP A 38 15.59 -6.89 16.34
CA TRP A 38 15.80 -6.31 15.01
C TRP A 38 17.27 -5.93 14.77
N MET A 39 17.77 -6.28 13.59
CA MET A 39 19.14 -5.98 13.14
C MET A 39 19.15 -5.54 11.67
N VAL A 40 20.22 -4.87 11.22
CA VAL A 40 20.38 -4.59 9.79
C VAL A 40 20.50 -5.92 9.06
N PHE A 41 19.80 -6.06 7.93
CA PHE A 41 19.86 -7.28 7.14
C PHE A 41 21.32 -7.56 6.73
N PRO A 42 21.86 -8.79 6.92
CA PRO A 42 23.23 -9.10 6.54
C PRO A 42 23.55 -8.76 5.08
N GLY A 43 24.56 -7.91 4.86
CA GLY A 43 24.95 -7.44 3.53
C GLY A 43 24.30 -6.12 3.10
N PHE A 44 23.39 -5.56 3.90
CA PHE A 44 22.88 -4.20 3.71
C PHE A 44 23.68 -3.20 4.54
N ASP A 45 23.65 -1.94 4.11
CA ASP A 45 24.27 -0.84 4.84
C ASP A 45 23.31 -0.22 5.84
N GLY A 46 23.83 0.66 6.70
CA GLY A 46 23.05 1.49 7.59
C GLY A 46 23.24 1.14 9.04
N ARG A 47 22.41 1.74 9.89
CA ARG A 47 22.52 1.66 11.34
C ARG A 47 21.15 1.65 11.97
N ILE A 48 20.95 0.76 12.94
CA ILE A 48 19.79 0.73 13.81
C ILE A 48 20.15 1.37 15.15
N GLU A 49 19.27 2.23 15.63
CA GLU A 49 19.32 2.83 16.96
C GLU A 49 17.90 2.97 17.53
N LEU A 50 17.81 3.27 18.82
CA LEU A 50 16.56 3.68 19.46
C LEU A 50 16.54 5.20 19.58
N THR A 51 15.57 5.85 18.95
CA THR A 51 15.38 7.31 19.05
C THR A 51 14.49 7.65 20.24
N ARG A 52 14.77 8.78 20.89
CA ARG A 52 13.94 9.38 21.95
C ARG A 52 13.36 10.74 21.54
N ASN A 53 13.51 11.10 20.26
CA ASN A 53 12.93 12.33 19.75
C ASN A 53 11.40 12.19 19.78
N PRO A 54 10.64 13.05 20.50
CA PRO A 54 9.19 12.91 20.61
C PRO A 54 8.45 13.04 19.27
N LEU A 55 9.07 13.59 18.23
CA LEU A 55 8.49 13.62 16.87
C LEU A 55 8.63 12.28 16.11
N ASP A 56 9.53 11.42 16.58
CA ASP A 56 9.92 10.15 15.96
C ASP A 56 9.64 8.95 16.89
N VAL A 57 8.84 9.16 17.94
CA VAL A 57 8.29 8.12 18.82
C VAL A 57 6.78 8.13 18.65
N LYS A 58 6.16 6.97 18.41
CA LYS A 58 4.71 6.89 18.23
C LYS A 58 4.00 6.65 19.56
N GLU A 59 4.56 5.78 20.38
CA GLU A 59 4.08 5.40 21.71
C GLU A 59 5.28 5.11 22.63
N GLY A 60 5.10 5.21 23.95
CA GLY A 60 6.18 4.95 24.90
C GLY A 60 7.24 6.05 24.92
N THR A 61 8.50 5.66 25.15
CA THR A 61 9.62 6.58 25.34
C THR A 61 10.64 6.55 24.20
N GLN A 62 10.61 5.48 23.39
CA GLN A 62 11.58 5.29 22.32
C GLN A 62 11.01 4.42 21.20
N ALA A 63 11.54 4.61 19.99
CA ALA A 63 11.16 3.84 18.81
C ALA A 63 12.40 3.38 18.05
N LEU A 64 12.26 2.32 17.26
CA LEU A 64 13.32 1.87 16.37
C LEU A 64 13.55 2.92 15.28
N GLN A 65 14.82 3.25 15.03
CA GLN A 65 15.25 4.09 13.92
C GLN A 65 16.27 3.33 13.07
N TYR A 66 16.03 3.26 11.77
CA TYR A 66 17.01 2.75 10.81
C TYR A 66 17.43 3.86 9.85
N THR A 67 18.71 4.19 9.87
CA THR A 67 19.33 5.18 8.99
C THR A 67 20.21 4.48 7.96
N TYR A 68 20.05 4.81 6.68
CA TYR A 68 20.76 4.17 5.59
C TYR A 68 20.95 5.12 4.40
N VAL A 69 21.71 4.69 3.40
CA VAL A 69 21.90 5.43 2.15
C VAL A 69 21.15 4.71 1.05
N ALA A 70 20.08 5.34 0.56
CA ALA A 70 19.35 4.86 -0.60
C ALA A 70 20.18 5.12 -1.86
N LEU A 71 20.38 4.07 -2.64
CA LEU A 71 21.00 4.12 -3.96
C LEU A 71 20.15 3.28 -4.91
N GLN A 72 20.10 3.66 -6.18
CA GLN A 72 19.36 2.94 -7.20
C GLN A 72 19.84 1.50 -7.30
N GLY A 73 18.89 0.54 -7.32
CA GLY A 73 19.19 -0.89 -7.37
C GLY A 73 19.73 -1.49 -6.08
N LYS A 74 19.90 -0.70 -5.02
CA LYS A 74 20.41 -1.17 -3.72
C LYS A 74 19.29 -1.25 -2.69
N LEU A 75 18.93 -2.48 -2.32
CA LEU A 75 18.03 -2.74 -1.21
C LEU A 75 18.67 -2.34 0.13
N ASN A 76 17.83 -1.85 1.02
CA ASN A 76 18.15 -1.57 2.41
C ASN A 76 16.99 -2.07 3.27
N GLY A 77 17.26 -2.40 4.53
CA GLY A 77 16.25 -2.98 5.38
C GLY A 77 16.80 -3.65 6.62
N ILE A 78 15.85 -4.04 7.46
CA ILE A 78 16.08 -4.64 8.77
C ILE A 78 15.41 -6.01 8.82
N ILE A 79 15.93 -6.88 9.68
CA ILE A 79 15.47 -8.27 9.83
C ILE A 79 15.38 -8.63 11.30
N ARG A 80 14.50 -9.58 11.63
CA ARG A 80 14.43 -10.27 12.91
C ARG A 80 14.30 -11.78 12.64
N LEU A 81 15.13 -12.58 13.34
CA LEU A 81 15.31 -14.02 13.10
C LEU A 81 14.48 -14.93 14.02
N GLU A 82 13.51 -14.37 14.73
CA GLU A 82 12.74 -15.09 15.76
C GLU A 82 11.23 -14.92 15.54
N PRO A 83 10.69 -15.15 14.32
CA PRO A 83 9.26 -14.98 14.08
C PRO A 83 8.40 -15.88 14.96
N GLU A 84 7.15 -15.46 15.17
CA GLU A 84 6.15 -16.26 15.90
C GLU A 84 5.44 -17.21 14.92
N ASP A 85 5.58 -18.52 15.12
CA ASP A 85 5.02 -19.57 14.25
C ASP A 85 3.49 -19.53 14.14
N TRP A 86 2.82 -19.01 15.16
CA TRP A 86 1.38 -18.93 15.28
C TRP A 86 0.77 -17.67 14.65
N ALA A 87 1.59 -16.70 14.21
CA ALA A 87 1.09 -15.42 13.72
C ALA A 87 0.20 -15.59 12.49
N GLN A 88 -0.93 -14.89 12.46
CA GLN A 88 -1.85 -14.84 11.32
C GLN A 88 -1.91 -13.44 10.68
N ALA A 89 -1.41 -12.44 11.40
CA ALA A 89 -1.21 -11.10 10.90
C ALA A 89 -0.13 -10.38 11.71
N PHE A 90 0.34 -9.27 11.16
CA PHE A 90 1.31 -8.36 11.75
C PHE A 90 0.72 -6.97 11.77
N ARG A 91 0.96 -6.24 12.86
CA ARG A 91 0.49 -4.86 12.98
C ARG A 91 1.59 -4.00 13.56
N PHE A 92 1.91 -2.89 12.92
CA PHE A 92 2.98 -2.01 13.38
C PHE A 92 2.75 -0.57 12.94
N TRP A 93 3.39 0.36 13.64
CA TRP A 93 3.49 1.74 13.20
C TRP A 93 4.79 1.94 12.45
N VAL A 94 4.72 2.70 11.36
CA VAL A 94 5.89 3.06 10.55
C VAL A 94 5.82 4.52 10.11
N LYS A 95 6.98 5.15 10.02
CA LYS A 95 7.19 6.51 9.50
C LYS A 95 8.49 6.51 8.71
N THR A 96 8.54 7.24 7.60
CA THR A 96 9.77 7.45 6.81
C THR A 96 10.10 8.93 6.73
N ASP A 97 11.33 9.31 6.43
CA ASP A 97 11.72 10.72 6.25
C ASP A 97 11.17 11.33 4.95
N ARG A 98 10.99 10.50 3.92
CA ARG A 98 10.34 10.88 2.66
C ARG A 98 9.44 9.75 2.14
N PRO A 99 8.55 10.02 1.17
CA PRO A 99 7.71 8.98 0.59
C PRO A 99 8.54 7.84 -0.02
N THR A 100 8.13 6.60 0.23
CA THR A 100 8.75 5.41 -0.35
C THR A 100 7.79 4.21 -0.32
N LEU A 101 8.16 3.16 -1.06
CA LEU A 101 7.53 1.86 -1.01
C LEU A 101 8.34 0.94 -0.10
N LEU A 102 7.76 0.57 1.04
CA LEU A 102 8.33 -0.47 1.90
C LEU A 102 7.70 -1.81 1.58
N ALA A 103 8.36 -2.90 1.91
CA ALA A 103 7.80 -4.24 1.89
C ALA A 103 8.14 -4.99 3.16
N MET A 104 7.12 -5.58 3.79
CA MET A 104 7.37 -6.61 4.77
C MET A 104 7.75 -7.89 4.02
N VAL A 105 8.80 -8.55 4.47
CA VAL A 105 9.28 -9.81 3.90
C VAL A 105 9.28 -10.91 4.95
N ILE A 106 8.99 -12.12 4.53
CA ILE A 106 9.05 -13.32 5.37
C ILE A 106 9.85 -14.36 4.60
N GLN A 107 10.83 -14.95 5.27
CA GLN A 107 11.64 -16.03 4.72
C GLN A 107 11.34 -17.32 5.48
N GLU A 108 11.01 -18.36 4.73
CA GLU A 108 10.81 -19.71 5.26
C GLU A 108 12.08 -20.55 5.19
N GLU A 109 12.10 -21.61 6.01
CA GLU A 109 12.98 -22.74 5.82
C GLU A 109 12.85 -23.28 4.39
N GLY A 110 13.97 -23.59 3.75
CA GLY A 110 13.99 -24.02 2.34
C GLY A 110 14.10 -22.85 1.33
N GLY A 111 13.98 -21.61 1.78
CA GLY A 111 14.35 -20.42 1.01
C GLY A 111 13.20 -19.72 0.27
N GLU A 112 11.95 -20.13 0.50
CA GLU A 112 10.79 -19.33 0.07
C GLU A 112 10.82 -17.95 0.69
N ARG A 113 10.53 -16.96 -0.14
CA ARG A 113 10.49 -15.55 0.27
C ARG A 113 9.17 -14.97 -0.15
N TRP A 114 8.47 -14.45 0.83
CA TRP A 114 7.16 -13.85 0.69
C TRP A 114 7.27 -12.35 0.95
N ASN A 115 6.54 -11.55 0.18
CA ASN A 115 6.63 -10.09 0.25
C ASN A 115 5.25 -9.43 0.15
N ALA A 116 5.04 -8.42 0.99
CA ALA A 116 3.85 -7.60 1.05
C ALA A 116 4.23 -6.11 0.97
N PRO A 117 4.23 -5.50 -0.22
CA PRO A 117 4.58 -4.10 -0.41
C PRO A 117 3.44 -3.15 0.02
N PHE A 118 3.80 -2.03 0.63
CA PHE A 118 2.88 -0.97 1.04
C PHE A 118 3.54 0.41 1.00
N TRP A 119 2.75 1.43 0.68
CA TRP A 119 3.24 2.80 0.55
C TRP A 119 3.29 3.54 1.87
N VAL A 120 4.34 4.35 2.05
CA VAL A 120 4.50 5.28 3.17
C VAL A 120 4.71 6.69 2.62
N ASN A 121 3.89 7.66 3.04
CA ASN A 121 3.93 9.03 2.51
C ASN A 121 5.11 9.89 3.01
N GLY A 122 5.88 9.40 3.97
CA GLY A 122 6.89 10.20 4.66
C GLY A 122 6.33 11.20 5.68
N ASN A 123 7.17 11.51 6.65
CA ASN A 123 6.98 12.46 7.76
C ASN A 123 5.69 12.31 8.57
N ARG A 124 4.98 11.19 8.43
CA ARG A 124 3.76 10.88 9.17
C ARG A 124 3.78 9.43 9.61
N TRP A 125 3.39 9.20 10.85
CA TRP A 125 3.12 7.86 11.34
C TRP A 125 1.87 7.31 10.67
N GLN A 126 1.95 6.07 10.24
CA GLN A 126 0.81 5.28 9.78
C GLN A 126 0.88 3.90 10.41
N GLN A 127 -0.28 3.34 10.71
CA GLN A 127 -0.40 1.95 11.12
C GLN A 127 -0.52 1.08 9.87
N VAL A 128 0.07 -0.09 9.91
CA VAL A 128 0.04 -1.08 8.84
C VAL A 128 -0.33 -2.41 9.44
N THR A 129 -1.45 -2.99 8.98
CA THR A 129 -1.89 -4.32 9.38
C THR A 129 -1.87 -5.28 8.18
N LEU A 130 -0.92 -6.22 8.17
CA LEU A 130 -0.73 -7.21 7.11
C LEU A 130 -1.20 -8.59 7.56
N THR A 131 -2.05 -9.22 6.77
CA THR A 131 -2.46 -10.62 6.93
C THR A 131 -1.60 -11.54 6.06
N LEU A 132 -1.58 -12.84 6.34
CA LEU A 132 -0.86 -13.80 5.47
C LEU A 132 -1.31 -13.74 4.01
N SER A 133 -2.57 -13.37 3.74
CA SER A 133 -3.13 -13.23 2.40
C SER A 133 -2.65 -12.00 1.62
N ASP A 134 -1.98 -11.06 2.29
CA ASP A 134 -1.40 -9.87 1.65
C ASP A 134 0.00 -10.15 1.09
N PHE A 135 0.59 -11.31 1.41
CA PHE A 135 1.91 -11.72 0.95
C PHE A 135 1.84 -12.47 -0.38
N THR A 136 2.82 -12.17 -1.23
CA THR A 136 3.02 -12.83 -2.53
C THR A 136 4.40 -13.48 -2.56
N LEU A 137 4.51 -14.62 -3.24
CA LEU A 137 5.80 -15.30 -3.39
C LEU A 137 6.72 -14.48 -4.29
N ALA A 138 7.99 -14.37 -3.92
CA ALA A 138 9.01 -13.74 -4.74
C ALA A 138 9.19 -14.48 -6.07
N GLU A 139 9.34 -13.73 -7.16
CA GLU A 139 9.35 -14.27 -8.53
C GLU A 139 10.51 -15.23 -8.83
N ASP A 140 11.60 -15.13 -8.07
CA ASP A 140 12.81 -15.93 -8.24
C ASP A 140 12.81 -17.23 -7.43
N VAL A 141 11.72 -17.53 -6.72
CA VAL A 141 11.57 -18.76 -5.93
C VAL A 141 10.45 -19.64 -6.48
N LYS A 142 10.68 -20.96 -6.44
CA LYS A 142 9.65 -21.95 -6.81
C LYS A 142 8.81 -22.31 -5.58
N PRO A 143 7.47 -22.28 -5.68
CA PRO A 143 6.60 -22.67 -4.58
C PRO A 143 6.67 -24.18 -4.30
N GLU A 144 6.70 -24.54 -3.02
CA GLU A 144 6.52 -25.88 -2.47
C GLU A 144 5.02 -26.21 -2.38
N ASN A 145 4.21 -25.29 -1.84
CA ASN A 145 2.76 -25.48 -1.67
C ASN A 145 1.88 -24.25 -2.01
N ASN A 146 2.46 -23.16 -2.52
CA ASN A 146 1.78 -21.90 -2.87
C ASN A 146 1.09 -21.19 -1.69
N ARG A 147 1.60 -21.36 -0.46
CA ARG A 147 1.09 -20.68 0.72
C ARG A 147 2.22 -20.33 1.67
N LEU A 148 2.16 -19.13 2.25
CA LEU A 148 3.01 -18.74 3.36
C LEU A 148 2.71 -19.60 4.61
N ASP A 149 3.72 -20.31 5.08
CA ASP A 149 3.70 -21.21 6.23
C ASP A 149 4.50 -20.61 7.40
N MET A 150 3.80 -20.03 8.38
CA MET A 150 4.46 -19.36 9.52
C MET A 150 5.22 -20.32 10.45
N ASP A 151 4.87 -21.60 10.49
CA ASP A 151 5.61 -22.64 11.21
C ASP A 151 6.97 -22.97 10.57
N LYS A 152 7.16 -22.60 9.31
CA LYS A 152 8.45 -22.64 8.62
C LYS A 152 9.17 -21.29 8.61
N ALA A 153 8.57 -20.21 9.09
CA ALA A 153 9.19 -18.89 9.05
C ALA A 153 10.47 -18.86 9.90
N GLN A 154 11.57 -18.42 9.31
CA GLN A 154 12.86 -18.26 10.00
C GLN A 154 13.26 -16.81 10.15
N ALA A 155 12.72 -15.92 9.33
CA ALA A 155 12.97 -14.50 9.45
C ALA A 155 11.79 -13.66 8.96
N ILE A 156 11.62 -12.50 9.58
CA ILE A 156 10.78 -11.41 9.10
C ILE A 156 11.63 -10.17 8.91
N GLY A 157 11.30 -9.35 7.92
CA GLY A 157 12.04 -8.14 7.63
C GLY A 157 11.16 -7.02 7.13
N LEU A 158 11.71 -5.80 7.19
CA LEU A 158 11.13 -4.63 6.56
C LEU A 158 12.18 -4.04 5.63
N LEU A 159 11.87 -4.02 4.33
CA LEU A 159 12.76 -3.57 3.27
C LEU A 159 12.24 -2.27 2.67
N ASP A 160 13.15 -1.36 2.34
CA ASP A 160 12.84 -0.30 1.39
C ASP A 160 13.07 -0.82 -0.03
N VAL A 161 11.97 -1.08 -0.73
CA VAL A 161 11.96 -1.63 -2.09
C VAL A 161 11.81 -0.54 -3.15
N GLY A 162 11.64 0.73 -2.77
CA GLY A 162 11.60 1.84 -3.72
C GLY A 162 12.82 1.86 -4.64
N ALA A 163 14.00 1.46 -4.12
CA ALA A 163 15.24 1.35 -4.87
C ALA A 163 15.18 0.41 -6.09
N LEU A 164 14.29 -0.61 -6.06
CA LEU A 164 14.10 -1.58 -7.13
C LEU A 164 13.03 -1.13 -8.13
N PHE A 165 11.97 -0.49 -7.63
CA PHE A 165 10.87 0.00 -8.46
C PHE A 165 11.24 1.25 -9.25
N PHE A 166 12.14 2.09 -8.74
CA PHE A 166 12.51 3.36 -9.35
C PHE A 166 13.83 3.31 -10.13
N THR A 167 14.11 2.17 -10.76
CA THR A 167 15.39 1.88 -11.45
C THR A 167 15.44 2.35 -12.90
N ALA A 168 14.31 2.69 -13.52
CA ALA A 168 14.30 3.18 -14.89
C ALA A 168 14.58 4.70 -14.94
N PRO A 169 15.29 5.24 -15.95
CA PRO A 169 15.50 6.69 -16.08
C PRO A 169 14.19 7.50 -16.05
N GLU A 170 13.13 6.95 -16.63
CA GLU A 170 11.79 7.55 -16.64
C GLU A 170 11.14 7.57 -15.25
N ALA A 171 11.54 6.66 -14.35
CA ALA A 171 11.03 6.61 -12.98
C ALA A 171 11.39 7.88 -12.20
N LYS A 172 12.52 8.55 -12.53
CA LYS A 172 12.87 9.84 -11.90
C LYS A 172 11.84 10.93 -12.20
N ILE A 173 11.19 10.89 -13.37
CA ILE A 173 10.12 11.83 -13.74
C ILE A 173 8.89 11.59 -12.86
N LEU A 174 8.57 10.32 -12.60
CA LEU A 174 7.39 9.93 -11.84
C LEU A 174 7.58 10.03 -10.33
N PHE A 175 8.77 9.76 -9.80
CA PHE A 175 8.98 9.58 -8.36
C PHE A 175 10.05 10.51 -7.76
N GLY A 176 10.70 11.32 -8.59
CA GLY A 176 11.78 12.21 -8.17
C GLY A 176 13.11 11.46 -7.92
N ASP A 177 14.05 12.14 -7.26
CA ASP A 177 15.33 11.54 -6.88
C ASP A 177 15.15 10.65 -5.64
N TYR A 178 15.50 9.38 -5.81
CA TYR A 178 15.41 8.39 -4.75
C TYR A 178 16.71 8.28 -3.93
N SER A 179 17.83 8.82 -4.41
CA SER A 179 19.13 8.67 -3.77
C SER A 179 19.28 9.50 -2.48
N GLY A 180 20.29 9.15 -1.69
CA GLY A 180 20.74 9.91 -0.51
C GLY A 180 20.38 9.25 0.82
N THR A 181 20.76 9.91 1.92
CA THR A 181 20.43 9.42 3.27
C THR A 181 18.92 9.39 3.47
N ARG A 182 18.45 8.27 4.01
CA ARG A 182 17.06 7.99 4.38
C ARG A 182 17.00 7.52 5.81
N VAL A 183 15.83 7.71 6.40
CA VAL A 183 15.51 7.20 7.73
C VAL A 183 14.11 6.64 7.71
N PHE A 184 13.90 5.49 8.33
CA PHE A 184 12.57 5.09 8.76
C PHE A 184 12.56 4.75 10.24
N TRP A 185 11.39 4.91 10.83
CA TRP A 185 11.09 4.60 12.21
C TRP A 185 9.99 3.54 12.27
N MET A 186 10.08 2.67 13.26
CA MET A 186 9.10 1.62 13.53
C MET A 186 8.81 1.56 15.03
N ASP A 187 7.55 1.35 15.37
CA ASP A 187 7.07 1.32 16.75
C ASP A 187 5.90 0.33 16.88
N GLN A 188 5.70 -0.23 18.09
CA GLN A 188 4.67 -1.19 18.45
C GLN A 188 4.49 -2.31 17.40
N PHE A 189 5.52 -3.14 17.18
CA PHE A 189 5.43 -4.26 16.26
C PHE A 189 4.72 -5.45 16.93
N GLU A 190 3.56 -5.82 16.43
CA GLU A 190 2.68 -6.82 17.02
C GLU A 190 2.53 -8.05 16.12
N PHE A 191 2.52 -9.22 16.75
CA PHE A 191 2.07 -10.47 16.13
C PHE A 191 0.63 -10.76 16.59
N LEU A 192 -0.26 -10.96 15.64
CA LEU A 192 -1.68 -11.20 15.88
C LEU A 192 -2.03 -12.67 15.65
N ALA A 193 -2.74 -13.27 16.60
CA ALA A 193 -3.15 -14.68 16.51
C ALA A 193 -4.35 -14.90 15.56
N GLN A 194 -5.01 -13.82 15.17
CA GLN A 194 -6.13 -13.84 14.23
C GLN A 194 -5.90 -12.73 13.20
N ALA A 195 -6.17 -13.06 11.94
CA ALA A 195 -6.16 -12.07 10.88
C ALA A 195 -7.44 -11.23 10.98
N PRO A 196 -7.35 -9.88 10.88
CA PRO A 196 -8.52 -9.04 10.76
C PRO A 196 -9.40 -9.49 9.60
N LEU A 197 -10.72 -9.45 9.82
CA LEU A 197 -11.69 -9.79 8.79
C LEU A 197 -11.65 -8.75 7.66
N VAL A 198 -11.07 -9.16 6.55
CA VAL A 198 -11.14 -8.43 5.29
C VAL A 198 -12.27 -9.02 4.46
N LYS A 199 -13.32 -8.25 4.23
CA LYS A 199 -14.28 -8.56 3.17
C LYS A 199 -13.71 -8.07 1.84
N ARG A 200 -13.47 -9.00 0.92
CA ARG A 200 -13.05 -8.70 -0.46
C ARG A 200 -14.00 -9.38 -1.43
N SER A 201 -14.55 -8.61 -2.35
CA SER A 201 -15.33 -9.17 -3.45
C SER A 201 -14.45 -10.07 -4.34
N PRO A 202 -14.96 -11.18 -4.90
CA PRO A 202 -14.16 -12.08 -5.76
C PRO A 202 -13.49 -11.37 -6.95
N ASN A 203 -14.12 -10.32 -7.46
CA ASN A 203 -13.65 -9.53 -8.59
C ASN A 203 -12.80 -8.32 -8.17
N ALA A 204 -12.56 -8.09 -6.88
CA ALA A 204 -11.82 -6.92 -6.42
C ALA A 204 -10.33 -7.05 -6.72
N ILE A 205 -9.77 -6.06 -7.42
CA ILE A 205 -8.33 -5.79 -7.40
C ILE A 205 -7.99 -5.08 -6.10
N ASP A 206 -8.80 -4.08 -5.74
CA ASP A 206 -8.75 -3.42 -4.44
C ASP A 206 -10.12 -2.84 -4.07
N GLU A 207 -10.46 -2.88 -2.80
CA GLU A 207 -11.64 -2.23 -2.19
C GLU A 207 -11.24 -1.37 -0.99
N PHE A 208 -9.93 -1.18 -0.77
CA PHE A 208 -9.33 -0.26 0.20
C PHE A 208 -9.85 -0.45 1.63
N GLY A 209 -10.20 -1.69 1.99
CA GLY A 209 -10.63 -2.07 3.33
C GLY A 209 -9.48 -2.27 4.33
N ARG A 210 -8.23 -1.93 3.94
CA ARG A 210 -7.05 -1.99 4.81
C ARG A 210 -6.78 -0.64 5.46
N ASP A 211 -6.02 -0.65 6.55
CA ASP A 211 -5.44 0.54 7.19
C ASP A 211 -4.14 1.02 6.51
N PHE A 212 -3.72 0.36 5.43
CA PHE A 212 -2.59 0.75 4.59
C PHE A 212 -2.99 0.74 3.10
N VAL A 213 -2.08 1.21 2.25
CA VAL A 213 -2.29 1.29 0.80
C VAL A 213 -1.23 0.48 0.06
N ALA A 214 -1.66 -0.45 -0.80
CA ALA A 214 -0.80 -1.26 -1.67
C ALA A 214 -0.57 -0.62 -3.07
N TRP A 215 -0.90 0.66 -3.20
CA TRP A 215 -0.68 1.50 -4.38
C TRP A 215 0.52 2.40 -4.14
N ILE A 216 1.13 2.88 -5.21
CA ILE A 216 2.34 3.72 -5.22
C ILE A 216 1.92 5.10 -5.72
N ALA A 217 2.31 6.17 -5.02
CA ALA A 217 2.04 7.54 -5.48
C ALA A 217 3.18 8.08 -6.34
N THR A 218 2.85 8.88 -7.36
CA THR A 218 3.85 9.69 -8.06
C THR A 218 4.27 10.90 -7.21
N GLN A 219 5.34 11.58 -7.61
CA GLN A 219 5.88 12.74 -6.93
C GLN A 219 4.84 13.86 -6.84
N GLY A 220 4.67 14.41 -5.64
CA GLY A 220 3.68 15.45 -5.37
C GLY A 220 2.26 14.92 -5.12
N VAL A 221 2.05 13.60 -5.18
CA VAL A 221 0.80 12.95 -4.81
C VAL A 221 0.91 12.35 -3.42
N THR A 222 -0.12 12.56 -2.60
CA THR A 222 -0.32 11.88 -1.32
C THR A 222 -1.46 10.89 -1.45
N ILE A 223 -1.23 9.66 -0.99
CA ILE A 223 -2.27 8.61 -0.92
C ILE A 223 -2.42 8.10 0.49
N GLN A 224 -3.65 7.96 0.98
CA GLN A 224 -3.89 7.42 2.31
C GLN A 224 -5.24 6.72 2.36
N PRO A 225 -5.41 5.70 3.20
CA PRO A 225 -6.71 5.12 3.47
C PRO A 225 -7.66 6.21 3.99
N GLU A 226 -8.91 6.15 3.56
CA GLU A 226 -10.00 6.99 4.05
C GLU A 226 -11.27 6.14 4.15
N ALA A 227 -12.26 6.58 4.94
CA ALA A 227 -13.52 5.88 5.05
C ALA A 227 -14.13 5.60 3.66
N GLY A 228 -14.21 4.31 3.30
CA GLY A 228 -14.81 3.85 2.05
C GLY A 228 -13.92 3.95 0.81
N GLY A 229 -12.60 4.17 0.95
CA GLY A 229 -11.70 4.18 -0.21
C GLY A 229 -10.25 4.59 0.09
N MET A 230 -9.46 4.77 -0.95
CA MET A 230 -8.18 5.47 -0.90
C MET A 230 -8.38 6.91 -1.37
N SER A 231 -7.93 7.87 -0.55
CA SER A 231 -7.83 9.26 -1.00
C SER A 231 -6.55 9.46 -1.80
N VAL A 232 -6.66 10.23 -2.89
CA VAL A 232 -5.52 10.68 -3.71
C VAL A 232 -5.58 12.19 -3.76
N GLN A 233 -4.52 12.87 -3.35
CA GLN A 233 -4.48 14.32 -3.22
C GLN A 233 -3.19 14.88 -3.79
N TYR A 234 -3.29 15.99 -4.51
CA TYR A 234 -2.15 16.73 -5.05
C TYR A 234 -2.48 18.21 -5.15
N GLU A 235 -1.43 19.02 -4.94
CA GLU A 235 -1.41 20.48 -5.08
C GLU A 235 -0.05 20.83 -5.69
N SER A 236 0.14 20.60 -6.99
CA SER A 236 1.50 20.63 -7.56
C SER A 236 1.53 21.05 -9.03
N LEU A 237 2.64 21.65 -9.44
CA LEU A 237 2.96 22.04 -10.82
C LEU A 237 3.72 20.94 -11.58
N ILE A 238 3.92 19.77 -10.96
CA ILE A 238 4.67 18.64 -11.55
C ILE A 238 3.77 17.89 -12.55
N PRO A 239 4.29 17.40 -13.68
CA PRO A 239 3.44 17.02 -14.81
C PRO A 239 2.55 15.78 -14.60
N ILE A 240 2.92 14.82 -13.73
CA ILE A 240 2.19 13.54 -13.67
C ILE A 240 1.64 13.28 -12.26
N PHE A 241 0.33 13.49 -12.10
CA PHE A 241 -0.41 13.18 -10.88
C PHE A 241 -1.09 11.83 -11.02
N GLY A 242 -0.54 10.80 -10.38
CA GLY A 242 -1.11 9.48 -10.50
C GLY A 242 -0.76 8.52 -9.38
N VAL A 243 -1.36 7.35 -9.49
CA VAL A 243 -1.16 6.21 -8.60
C VAL A 243 -0.97 4.95 -9.42
N LEU A 244 -0.12 4.04 -8.95
CA LEU A 244 0.23 2.81 -9.63
C LEU A 244 -0.02 1.61 -8.72
N ARG A 245 -0.49 0.50 -9.28
CA ARG A 245 -0.69 -0.77 -8.60
C ARG A 245 0.03 -1.87 -9.36
N PRO A 246 1.18 -2.36 -8.86
CA PRO A 246 1.74 -3.62 -9.32
C PRO A 246 0.71 -4.74 -9.14
N LEU A 247 0.71 -5.73 -10.01
CA LEU A 247 -0.19 -6.87 -9.96
C LEU A 247 0.59 -8.17 -9.97
N GLU A 248 0.03 -9.19 -9.33
CA GLU A 248 0.50 -10.56 -9.50
C GLU A 248 0.30 -11.03 -10.94
N LYS A 249 1.19 -11.91 -11.39
CA LYS A 249 1.10 -12.52 -12.72
C LYS A 249 -0.26 -13.18 -12.93
N GLY A 250 -0.91 -12.88 -14.05
CA GLY A 250 -2.21 -13.46 -14.40
C GLY A 250 -3.37 -12.93 -13.55
N ALA A 251 -3.19 -11.89 -12.73
CA ALA A 251 -4.26 -11.32 -11.91
C ALA A 251 -5.50 -10.88 -12.72
N LEU A 252 -5.31 -10.52 -14.00
CA LEU A 252 -6.36 -10.10 -14.93
C LEU A 252 -6.72 -11.17 -15.98
N ASN A 253 -6.36 -12.43 -15.75
CA ASN A 253 -6.78 -13.52 -16.63
C ASN A 253 -8.31 -13.63 -16.74
N ALA A 254 -8.81 -13.97 -17.93
CA ALA A 254 -10.23 -14.12 -18.24
C ALA A 254 -11.11 -12.90 -17.90
N THR A 255 -10.55 -11.69 -18.00
CA THR A 255 -11.29 -10.43 -17.86
C THR A 255 -11.53 -9.75 -19.20
N GLN A 256 -12.49 -8.83 -19.26
CA GLN A 256 -12.77 -7.98 -20.43
C GLN A 256 -12.49 -6.48 -20.17
N GLY A 257 -12.20 -6.09 -18.93
CA GLY A 257 -11.92 -4.70 -18.56
C GLY A 257 -11.79 -4.48 -17.05
N LEU A 258 -11.72 -3.21 -16.68
CA LEU A 258 -11.76 -2.72 -15.29
C LEU A 258 -13.02 -1.91 -15.03
N GLU A 259 -13.54 -2.03 -13.82
CA GLU A 259 -14.47 -1.06 -13.23
C GLU A 259 -13.73 -0.28 -12.14
N ILE A 260 -13.80 1.05 -12.21
CA ILE A 260 -13.21 1.96 -11.23
C ILE A 260 -14.36 2.74 -10.60
N VAL A 261 -14.54 2.60 -9.29
CA VAL A 261 -15.51 3.39 -8.53
C VAL A 261 -14.76 4.56 -7.90
N ILE A 262 -15.04 5.77 -8.38
CA ILE A 262 -14.26 6.96 -8.04
C ILE A 262 -15.18 8.17 -7.82
N GLN A 263 -14.80 9.02 -6.87
CA GLN A 263 -15.34 10.35 -6.71
C GLN A 263 -14.21 11.36 -6.87
N VAL A 264 -14.43 12.41 -7.65
CA VAL A 264 -13.44 13.45 -7.92
C VAL A 264 -14.00 14.81 -7.52
N LYS A 265 -13.18 15.66 -6.89
CA LYS A 265 -13.57 17.01 -6.45
C LYS A 265 -13.77 17.98 -7.62
N ALA A 266 -12.82 18.05 -8.54
CA ALA A 266 -12.89 18.88 -9.74
C ALA A 266 -12.97 17.98 -11.00
N PRO A 267 -13.97 18.16 -11.89
CA PRO A 267 -14.10 17.36 -13.10
C PRO A 267 -12.78 17.30 -13.89
N THR A 268 -12.44 16.12 -14.41
CA THR A 268 -11.21 15.93 -15.17
C THR A 268 -11.27 14.74 -16.13
N THR A 269 -10.25 14.62 -16.98
CA THR A 269 -9.97 13.43 -17.79
C THR A 269 -9.02 12.51 -17.02
N LEU A 270 -9.55 11.37 -16.56
CA LEU A 270 -8.76 10.31 -15.94
C LEU A 270 -8.14 9.42 -17.01
N GLY A 271 -6.81 9.33 -17.03
CA GLY A 271 -6.09 8.31 -17.77
C GLY A 271 -6.02 7.01 -16.99
N VAL A 272 -6.37 5.90 -17.63
CA VAL A 272 -6.16 4.55 -17.12
C VAL A 272 -5.05 3.92 -17.95
N PHE A 273 -3.97 3.55 -17.28
CA PHE A 273 -2.78 2.97 -17.87
C PHE A 273 -2.65 1.52 -17.45
N VAL A 274 -2.14 0.68 -18.34
CA VAL A 274 -1.67 -0.67 -17.99
C VAL A 274 -0.31 -0.93 -18.63
N GLU A 275 0.57 -1.62 -17.91
CA GLU A 275 1.87 -2.07 -18.42
C GLU A 275 1.90 -3.61 -18.42
N GLU A 276 2.30 -4.19 -19.54
CA GLU A 276 2.52 -5.63 -19.69
C GLU A 276 3.93 -6.07 -19.27
N GLU A 277 4.10 -7.36 -18.97
CA GLU A 277 5.39 -8.03 -19.01
C GLU A 277 6.09 -7.73 -20.36
N GLY A 278 7.34 -7.24 -20.32
CA GLY A 278 8.06 -6.72 -21.49
C GLY A 278 8.01 -5.19 -21.65
N GLY A 279 7.10 -4.52 -20.94
CA GLY A 279 7.05 -3.06 -20.85
C GLY A 279 6.21 -2.37 -21.92
N GLU A 280 5.36 -3.10 -22.66
CA GLU A 280 4.37 -2.48 -23.52
C GLU A 280 3.31 -1.75 -22.68
N ARG A 281 3.12 -0.47 -22.98
CA ARG A 281 2.23 0.41 -22.23
C ARG A 281 1.02 0.78 -23.07
N TRP A 282 -0.12 0.80 -22.38
CA TRP A 282 -1.42 0.99 -22.97
C TRP A 282 -2.19 2.02 -22.16
N GLN A 283 -2.99 2.84 -22.82
CA GLN A 283 -3.82 3.83 -22.17
C GLN A 283 -5.26 3.83 -22.70
N ALA A 284 -6.19 4.20 -21.83
CA ALA A 284 -7.54 4.61 -22.17
C ALA A 284 -7.89 5.84 -21.31
N THR A 285 -8.89 6.62 -21.72
CA THR A 285 -9.31 7.82 -20.98
C THR A 285 -10.79 7.78 -20.63
N LEU A 286 -11.12 8.41 -19.50
CA LEU A 286 -12.47 8.49 -18.97
C LEU A 286 -12.71 9.92 -18.46
N SER A 287 -13.84 10.53 -18.81
CA SER A 287 -14.27 11.75 -18.14
C SER A 287 -14.84 11.38 -16.76
N VAL A 288 -14.32 12.03 -15.72
CA VAL A 288 -14.71 11.81 -14.33
C VAL A 288 -15.04 13.11 -13.60
N GLY A 289 -15.88 13.02 -12.57
CA GLY A 289 -16.34 14.15 -11.78
C GLY A 289 -17.54 14.88 -12.40
N GLY A 290 -17.97 15.97 -11.75
CA GLY A 290 -19.22 16.67 -12.05
C GLY A 290 -20.42 16.15 -11.23
N GLU A 291 -20.23 15.04 -10.52
CA GLU A 291 -21.24 14.36 -9.73
C GLU A 291 -21.03 14.56 -8.22
N LYS A 292 -22.13 14.59 -7.45
CA LYS A 292 -22.09 14.73 -5.98
C LYS A 292 -21.71 13.44 -5.26
N ALA A 293 -21.75 12.31 -5.95
CA ALA A 293 -21.54 10.97 -5.41
C ALA A 293 -20.49 10.21 -6.24
N PRO A 294 -19.91 9.13 -5.70
CA PRO A 294 -19.02 8.26 -6.46
C PRO A 294 -19.70 7.68 -7.70
N GLU A 295 -18.93 7.58 -8.78
CA GLU A 295 -19.37 7.04 -10.07
C GLU A 295 -18.57 5.78 -10.42
N ALA A 296 -19.25 4.78 -10.98
CA ALA A 296 -18.62 3.56 -11.48
C ALA A 296 -18.31 3.73 -12.98
N LYS A 297 -17.01 3.79 -13.32
CA LYS A 297 -16.53 3.88 -14.71
C LYS A 297 -16.02 2.53 -15.16
N ARG A 298 -16.46 2.10 -16.33
CA ARG A 298 -16.03 0.83 -16.94
C ARG A 298 -15.13 1.14 -18.13
N VAL A 299 -13.98 0.50 -18.18
CA VAL A 299 -13.02 0.59 -19.28
C VAL A 299 -12.72 -0.81 -19.78
N LEU A 300 -13.08 -1.09 -21.04
CA LEU A 300 -12.84 -2.38 -21.66
C LEU A 300 -11.45 -2.44 -22.28
N TRP A 301 -10.85 -3.62 -22.35
CA TRP A 301 -9.55 -3.83 -22.98
C TRP A 301 -9.51 -3.35 -24.44
N SER A 302 -10.63 -3.45 -25.16
CA SER A 302 -10.77 -2.97 -26.53
C SER A 302 -10.70 -1.44 -26.69
N ALA A 303 -10.79 -0.68 -25.58
CA ALA A 303 -10.69 0.78 -25.60
C ALA A 303 -9.25 1.29 -25.42
N PHE A 304 -8.30 0.40 -25.10
CA PHE A 304 -6.92 0.78 -24.87
C PHE A 304 -6.15 0.90 -26.19
N THR A 305 -5.27 1.90 -26.26
CA THR A 305 -4.31 2.09 -27.34
C THR A 305 -2.88 2.09 -26.79
N VAL A 306 -1.93 1.60 -27.58
CA VAL A 306 -0.50 1.62 -27.23
C VAL A 306 -0.03 3.08 -27.06
N THR A 307 0.81 3.33 -26.07
CA THR A 307 1.41 4.65 -25.84
C THR A 307 2.74 4.79 -26.58
N ASP A 308 3.10 6.02 -26.94
CA ASP A 308 4.32 6.29 -27.71
C ASP A 308 5.63 6.01 -26.93
N ASP A 309 5.55 5.94 -25.60
CA ASP A 309 6.67 5.69 -24.68
C ASP A 309 6.90 4.19 -24.38
N THR A 310 6.30 3.28 -25.16
CA THR A 310 6.52 1.84 -25.03
C THR A 310 7.98 1.45 -25.28
N LYS A 311 8.57 0.64 -24.39
CA LYS A 311 9.97 0.17 -24.52
C LYS A 311 10.13 -0.96 -25.52
N GLU A 312 9.15 -1.86 -25.58
CA GLU A 312 9.09 -2.95 -26.55
C GLU A 312 7.75 -2.89 -27.26
N LYS A 313 7.76 -2.87 -28.59
CA LYS A 313 6.54 -2.98 -29.39
C LYS A 313 6.13 -4.45 -29.38
N GLY A 314 5.06 -4.76 -28.67
CA GLY A 314 4.41 -6.06 -28.67
C GLY A 314 3.74 -6.33 -30.01
N ASN A 315 2.80 -7.28 -30.03
CA ASN A 315 2.03 -7.61 -31.24
C ASN A 315 0.93 -6.57 -31.55
N GLY A 316 0.87 -5.46 -30.79
CA GLY A 316 -0.18 -4.45 -30.92
C GLY A 316 -1.55 -4.94 -30.45
N THR A 317 -1.59 -5.97 -29.61
CA THR A 317 -2.81 -6.49 -28.97
C THR A 317 -2.59 -6.59 -27.46
N LEU A 318 -3.47 -5.96 -26.69
CA LEU A 318 -3.43 -6.03 -25.22
C LEU A 318 -3.78 -7.44 -24.74
N GLU A 319 -2.91 -8.04 -23.95
CA GLU A 319 -2.97 -9.39 -23.38
C GLU A 319 -3.19 -9.30 -21.85
N PRO A 320 -4.45 -9.42 -21.36
CA PRO A 320 -4.77 -9.16 -19.95
C PRO A 320 -4.01 -10.03 -18.95
N ASN A 321 -3.65 -11.26 -19.33
CA ASN A 321 -2.87 -12.18 -18.49
C ASN A 321 -1.41 -11.73 -18.28
N ARG A 322 -0.90 -10.79 -19.09
CA ARG A 322 0.46 -10.24 -18.98
C ARG A 322 0.52 -8.87 -18.35
N ILE A 323 -0.62 -8.25 -18.03
CA ILE A 323 -0.64 -6.97 -17.34
C ILE A 323 -0.06 -7.15 -15.93
N LYS A 324 1.04 -6.44 -15.64
CA LYS A 324 1.74 -6.44 -14.35
C LYS A 324 1.54 -5.15 -13.55
N MET A 325 0.95 -4.12 -14.15
CA MET A 325 0.73 -2.83 -13.49
C MET A 325 -0.53 -2.14 -14.01
N ILE A 326 -1.30 -1.53 -13.11
CA ILE A 326 -2.36 -0.57 -13.41
C ILE A 326 -1.88 0.82 -12.97
N GLY A 327 -2.15 1.85 -13.76
CA GLY A 327 -1.95 3.24 -13.40
C GLY A 327 -3.22 4.06 -13.58
N LEU A 328 -3.41 5.04 -12.71
CA LEU A 328 -4.46 6.05 -12.82
C LEU A 328 -3.80 7.43 -12.73
N ALA A 329 -4.06 8.32 -13.69
CA ALA A 329 -3.46 9.65 -13.70
C ALA A 329 -4.42 10.75 -14.14
N ASP A 330 -4.23 11.97 -13.62
CA ASP A 330 -5.01 13.15 -14.01
C ASP A 330 -4.46 13.71 -15.33
N LEU A 331 -4.99 13.24 -16.46
CA LEU A 331 -4.60 13.77 -17.76
C LEU A 331 -5.18 15.14 -18.02
N GLY A 332 -6.37 15.45 -17.49
CA GLY A 332 -6.95 16.80 -17.63
C GLY A 332 -6.07 17.86 -16.95
N ALA A 333 -5.53 17.58 -15.77
CA ALA A 333 -4.61 18.49 -15.10
C ALA A 333 -3.26 18.60 -15.84
N LEU A 334 -2.74 17.48 -16.39
CA LEU A 334 -1.53 17.49 -17.21
C LEU A 334 -1.71 18.30 -18.51
N MET A 335 -2.87 18.20 -19.15
CA MET A 335 -3.20 18.92 -20.39
C MET A 335 -3.65 20.37 -20.15
N GLY A 336 -3.75 20.82 -18.89
CA GLY A 336 -4.21 22.16 -18.53
C GLY A 336 -5.71 22.38 -18.69
N GLU A 337 -6.49 21.30 -18.80
CA GLU A 337 -7.95 21.29 -18.91
C GLU A 337 -8.64 21.31 -17.54
N ALA A 338 -7.92 20.93 -16.47
CA ALA A 338 -8.43 20.85 -15.11
C ALA A 338 -7.49 21.55 -14.11
N PRO A 339 -7.96 21.87 -12.88
CA PRO A 339 -7.10 22.46 -11.85
C PRO A 339 -5.92 21.55 -11.50
N GLN A 340 -4.74 22.15 -11.30
CA GLN A 340 -3.51 21.47 -10.84
C GLN A 340 -3.53 21.14 -9.33
N ALA A 341 -4.69 21.28 -8.72
CA ALA A 341 -5.00 20.82 -7.38
C ALA A 341 -6.33 20.07 -7.42
N ASN A 342 -6.32 18.79 -7.06
CA ASN A 342 -7.52 17.97 -7.06
C ASN A 342 -7.46 16.93 -5.95
N ARG A 343 -8.60 16.29 -5.73
CA ARG A 343 -8.74 15.20 -4.79
C ARG A 343 -9.65 14.13 -5.35
N TRP A 344 -9.19 12.89 -5.28
CA TRP A 344 -9.97 11.70 -5.61
C TRP A 344 -10.24 10.89 -4.36
N LEU A 345 -11.38 10.22 -4.34
CA LEU A 345 -11.66 9.10 -3.46
C LEU A 345 -11.94 7.89 -4.36
N ILE A 346 -11.00 6.97 -4.42
CA ILE A 346 -11.14 5.72 -5.18
C ILE A 346 -11.66 4.67 -4.21
N GLN A 347 -12.88 4.20 -4.44
CA GLN A 347 -13.56 3.29 -3.52
C GLN A 347 -13.36 1.83 -3.88
N ALA A 348 -13.19 1.54 -5.18
CA ALA A 348 -12.92 0.19 -5.64
C ALA A 348 -12.27 0.20 -7.01
N VAL A 349 -11.42 -0.79 -7.25
CA VAL A 349 -10.95 -1.19 -8.58
C VAL A 349 -11.28 -2.68 -8.72
N ARG A 350 -12.06 -3.01 -9.75
CA ARG A 350 -12.61 -4.36 -9.94
C ARG A 350 -12.35 -4.86 -11.34
N LYS A 351 -12.19 -6.18 -11.44
CA LYS A 351 -12.19 -6.93 -12.69
C LYS A 351 -13.61 -6.93 -13.27
N ILE A 352 -13.72 -6.77 -14.58
CA ILE A 352 -14.93 -7.10 -15.31
C ILE A 352 -14.74 -8.52 -15.88
N PRO A 353 -15.47 -9.54 -15.39
CA PRO A 353 -15.38 -10.90 -15.93
C PRO A 353 -15.78 -10.94 -17.40
N LYS A 354 -15.21 -11.85 -18.18
CA LYS A 354 -15.63 -12.12 -19.57
C LYS A 354 -17.09 -12.55 -19.67
#